data_AF-A0A1W2FDX4-F1
#
_entry.id   AF-A0A1W2FDX4-F1
#
_cell.length_a   1.000
_cell.length_b   1.000
_cell.length_c   1.000
_cell.angle_alpha   90.00
_cell.angle_beta   90.00
_cell.angle_gamma   90.00
#
_symmetry.space_group_name_H-M   'P 1'
#
loop_
_entity.id
_entity.type
_entity.pdbx_description
1 polymer ?
#
loop_
_entity_poly.entity_id
_entity_poly.type
_entity_poly.pdbx_seq_one_letter_code
_entity_poly.pdbx_strand_id
1 'polypeptide(L)'
;MNALKRRATALETEFVHKQELAFRAEARRNALMGMWAASILGDTNAEGYAENLAKAGVDGDEAVLTQLRRDFSRAGILIMDNELNDKMVAMLRQATAALNAA
;
A
#
# COMPACT_ATOMS: atom_id res chain seq x y z
N MET A 1 -24.46 -16.55 -28.99
CA MET A 1 -24.05 -15.64 -27.90
C MET A 1 -24.53 -14.22 -28.24
N ASN A 2 -25.38 -13.59 -27.42
CA ASN A 2 -25.92 -12.26 -27.74
C ASN A 2 -24.98 -11.12 -27.28
N ALA A 3 -25.17 -9.92 -27.82
CA ALA A 3 -24.29 -8.77 -27.55
C ALA A 3 -24.24 -8.37 -26.06
N LEU A 4 -25.34 -8.56 -25.34
CA LEU A 4 -25.42 -8.27 -23.89
C LEU A 4 -24.51 -9.20 -23.09
N LYS A 5 -24.51 -10.51 -23.38
CA LYS A 5 -23.62 -11.48 -22.71
C LYS A 5 -22.14 -11.17 -22.96
N ARG A 6 -21.78 -10.75 -24.18
CA ARG A 6 -20.38 -10.35 -24.49
C ARG A 6 -19.94 -9.10 -23.70
N ARG A 7 -20.83 -8.12 -23.54
CA ARG A 7 -20.54 -6.93 -22.71
C ARG A 7 -20.39 -7.28 -21.23
N ALA A 8 -21.25 -8.16 -20.70
CA ALA A 8 -21.15 -8.60 -19.31
C ALA A 8 -19.79 -9.26 -19.01
N THR A 9 -19.35 -10.23 -19.85
CA THR A 9 -18.06 -10.90 -19.67
C THR A 9 -16.87 -9.94 -19.79
N ALA A 10 -16.93 -8.96 -20.68
CA ALA A 10 -15.88 -7.94 -20.80
C ALA A 10 -15.77 -7.09 -19.52
N LEU A 11 -16.90 -6.68 -18.94
CA LEU A 11 -16.93 -5.92 -17.69
C LEU A 11 -16.44 -6.72 -16.49
N GLU A 12 -16.80 -8.01 -16.40
CA GLU A 12 -16.29 -8.91 -15.35
C GLU A 12 -14.77 -9.05 -15.45
N THR A 13 -14.24 -9.24 -16.66
CA THR A 13 -12.79 -9.37 -16.90
C THR A 13 -12.05 -8.08 -16.54
N GLU A 14 -12.57 -6.93 -16.96
CA GLU A 14 -12.00 -5.63 -16.62
C GLU A 14 -12.05 -5.37 -15.10
N PHE A 15 -13.14 -5.77 -14.44
CA PHE A 15 -13.28 -5.63 -12.99
C PHE A 15 -12.24 -6.46 -12.24
N VAL A 16 -12.08 -7.74 -12.58
CA VAL A 16 -11.07 -8.63 -11.97
C VAL A 16 -9.68 -8.05 -12.16
N HIS A 17 -9.35 -7.59 -13.37
CA HIS A 17 -8.04 -6.99 -13.65
C HIS A 17 -7.79 -5.73 -12.83
N LYS A 18 -8.79 -4.85 -12.70
CA LYS A 18 -8.68 -3.63 -11.87
C LYS A 18 -8.50 -3.95 -10.40
N GLN A 19 -9.22 -4.94 -9.87
CA GLN A 19 -9.09 -5.37 -8.47
C GLN A 19 -7.70 -5.96 -8.20
N GLU A 20 -7.19 -6.79 -9.11
CA GLU A 20 -5.85 -7.35 -8.99
C GLU A 20 -4.77 -6.26 -9.02
N LEU A 21 -4.88 -5.28 -9.94
CA LEU A 21 -3.96 -4.14 -9.99
C LEU A 21 -4.02 -3.28 -8.72
N ALA A 22 -5.22 -3.01 -8.21
CA ALA A 22 -5.41 -2.25 -6.98
C ALA A 22 -4.75 -2.96 -5.79
N PHE A 23 -4.99 -4.26 -5.63
CA PHE A 23 -4.39 -5.07 -4.56
C PHE A 23 -2.85 -5.07 -4.64
N ARG A 24 -2.30 -5.26 -5.84
CA ARG A 24 -0.84 -5.20 -6.06
C ARG A 24 -0.28 -3.81 -5.74
N ALA A 25 -1.00 -2.75 -6.09
CA ALA A 25 -0.59 -1.37 -5.81
C ALA A 25 -0.58 -1.07 -4.31
N GLU A 26 -1.60 -1.51 -3.57
CA GLU A 26 -1.69 -1.36 -2.11
C GLU A 26 -0.59 -2.13 -1.39
N ALA A 27 -0.33 -3.38 -1.77
CA ALA A 27 0.76 -4.17 -1.21
C ALA A 27 2.12 -3.49 -1.42
N ARG A 28 2.36 -2.96 -2.63
CA ARG A 28 3.61 -2.24 -2.96
C ARG A 28 3.71 -0.89 -2.23
N ARG A 29 2.61 -0.15 -2.08
CA ARG A 29 2.54 1.06 -1.25
C ARG A 29 2.92 0.74 0.19
N ASN A 30 2.39 -0.34 0.77
CA ASN A 30 2.70 -0.72 2.15
C ASN A 30 4.17 -1.07 2.34
N ALA A 31 4.77 -1.78 1.38
CA ALA A 31 6.20 -2.04 1.40
C ALA A 31 7.03 -0.74 1.34
N LEU A 32 6.66 0.21 0.47
CA LEU A 32 7.33 1.52 0.38
C LEU A 32 7.19 2.32 1.70
N MET A 33 6.00 2.32 2.30
CA MET A 33 5.77 2.96 3.61
C MET A 33 6.67 2.35 4.68
N GLY A 34 6.85 1.03 4.67
CA GLY A 34 7.70 0.36 5.63
C GLY A 34 9.19 0.65 5.43
N MET A 35 9.68 0.70 4.18
CA MET A 35 11.07 1.12 3.91
C MET A 35 11.33 2.54 4.40
N TRP A 36 10.38 3.45 4.14
CA TRP A 36 10.47 4.83 4.60
C TRP A 36 10.44 4.94 6.12
N ALA A 37 9.52 4.24 6.78
CA ALA A 37 9.42 4.24 8.23
C ALA A 37 10.67 3.65 8.89
N ALA A 38 11.20 2.54 8.36
CA ALA A 38 12.45 1.95 8.82
C ALA A 38 13.63 2.92 8.74
N SER A 39 13.73 3.70 7.64
CA SER A 39 14.74 4.74 7.50
C SER A 39 14.65 5.82 8.57
N ILE A 40 13.44 6.19 9.00
CA ILE A 40 13.24 7.20 10.05
C ILE A 40 13.51 6.60 11.44
N LEU A 41 13.08 5.35 11.67
CA LEU A 41 13.28 4.62 12.91
C LEU A 41 14.75 4.20 13.14
N GLY A 42 15.59 4.29 12.10
CA GLY A 42 16.97 3.80 12.15
C GLY A 42 17.05 2.26 12.19
N ASP A 43 16.03 1.57 11.66
CA ASP A 43 16.00 0.11 11.61
C ASP A 43 16.96 -0.39 10.52
N THR A 44 17.95 -1.19 10.92
CA THR A 44 18.93 -1.79 10.01
C THR A 44 18.32 -2.87 9.10
N ASN A 45 17.15 -3.41 9.46
CA ASN A 45 16.42 -4.39 8.68
C ASN A 45 15.17 -3.77 8.03
N ALA A 46 15.39 -2.79 7.14
CA ALA A 46 14.31 -2.09 6.46
C ALA A 46 13.41 -3.01 5.61
N GLU A 47 13.98 -4.05 5.00
CA GLU A 47 13.22 -5.04 4.21
C GLU A 47 12.27 -5.85 5.09
N GLY A 48 12.75 -6.35 6.24
CA GLY A 48 11.91 -7.07 7.19
C GLY A 48 10.79 -6.20 7.76
N TYR A 49 11.08 -4.92 8.05
CA TYR A 49 10.06 -3.97 8.48
C TYR A 49 9.01 -3.76 7.37
N ALA A 50 9.45 -3.57 6.12
CA ALA A 50 8.57 -3.41 4.97
C ALA A 50 7.66 -4.61 4.73
N GLU A 51 8.18 -5.83 4.84
CA GLU A 51 7.38 -7.05 4.74
C GLU A 51 6.34 -7.16 5.86
N ASN A 52 6.74 -6.86 7.09
CA ASN A 52 5.83 -6.90 8.23
C ASN A 52 4.71 -5.87 8.09
N LEU A 53 5.02 -4.67 7.61
CA LEU A 53 4.02 -3.64 7.38
C LEU A 53 3.10 -3.99 6.21
N ALA A 54 3.63 -4.61 5.14
CA ALA A 54 2.82 -5.12 4.03
C ALA A 54 1.85 -6.20 4.49
N LYS A 55 2.27 -7.10 5.38
CA LYS A 55 1.40 -8.12 5.99
C LYS A 55 0.31 -7.49 6.86
N ALA A 56 0.65 -6.50 7.69
CA ALA A 56 -0.33 -5.78 8.50
C ALA A 56 -1.40 -5.09 7.62
N GLY A 57 -1.01 -4.58 6.44
CA GLY A 57 -1.94 -3.94 5.52
C GLY A 57 -2.94 -4.87 4.82
N VAL A 58 -2.84 -6.19 5.01
CA VAL A 58 -3.91 -7.12 4.60
C VAL A 58 -5.21 -6.84 5.34
N ASP A 59 -5.12 -6.36 6.59
CA ASP A 59 -6.27 -5.96 7.41
C ASP A 59 -6.75 -4.53 7.09
N GLY A 60 -6.13 -3.87 6.10
CA GLY A 60 -6.49 -2.55 5.60
C GLY A 60 -5.54 -1.41 6.02
N ASP A 61 -5.82 -0.22 5.49
CA ASP A 61 -4.95 0.96 5.65
C ASP A 61 -4.82 1.43 7.10
N GLU A 62 -5.89 1.32 7.89
CA GLU A 62 -5.85 1.75 9.29
C GLU A 62 -4.92 0.88 10.14
N ALA A 63 -4.77 -0.41 9.79
CA ALA A 63 -3.83 -1.30 10.46
C ALA A 63 -2.38 -0.84 10.21
N VAL A 64 -2.06 -0.43 8.98
CA VAL A 64 -0.76 0.15 8.61
C VAL A 64 -0.50 1.45 9.38
N LEU A 65 -1.46 2.38 9.36
CA LEU A 65 -1.34 3.67 10.06
C LEU A 65 -1.19 3.49 11.57
N THR A 66 -1.99 2.62 12.18
CA THR A 66 -1.91 2.30 13.61
C THR A 66 -0.56 1.73 13.99
N GLN A 67 -0.02 0.81 13.19
CA GLN A 67 1.31 0.25 13.42
C GLN A 67 2.40 1.32 13.33
N LEU A 68 2.37 2.16 12.30
CA LEU A 68 3.35 3.25 12.12
C LEU A 68 3.30 4.23 13.30
N ARG A 69 2.11 4.70 13.69
CA ARG A 69 1.94 5.61 14.84
C ARG A 69 2.53 5.01 16.11
N ARG A 70 2.24 3.73 16.37
CA ARG A 70 2.76 3.01 17.55
C ARG A 70 4.28 2.94 17.52
N ASP A 71 4.88 2.60 16.38
CA ASP A 71 6.32 2.43 16.26
C ASP A 71 7.06 3.77 16.37
N PHE A 72 6.56 4.83 15.72
CA PHE A 72 7.11 6.18 15.86
C PHE A 72 6.98 6.71 17.29
N SER A 73 5.82 6.52 17.93
CA SER A 73 5.60 6.91 19.32
C SER A 73 6.56 6.18 20.27
N ARG A 74 6.79 4.87 20.06
CA ARG A 74 7.76 4.10 20.87
C ARG A 74 9.19 4.59 20.69
N ALA A 75 9.54 5.08 19.50
CA ALA A 75 10.83 5.68 19.21
C ALA A 75 10.95 7.15 19.66
N GLY A 76 9.89 7.74 20.23
CA GLY A 76 9.87 9.15 20.63
C GLY A 76 9.86 10.13 19.45
N ILE A 77 9.52 9.65 18.25
CA ILE A 77 9.46 10.46 17.03
C ILE A 77 8.04 10.99 16.87
N LEU A 78 7.90 12.32 16.84
CA LEU A 78 6.64 12.97 16.55
C LEU A 78 6.40 12.95 15.05
N ILE A 79 5.34 12.30 14.62
CA ILE A 79 4.84 12.37 13.24
C ILE A 79 3.37 12.73 13.25
N MET A 80 2.98 13.64 12.36
CA MET A 80 1.60 14.09 12.27
C MET A 80 0.77 13.16 11.38
N ASP A 81 -0.52 13.02 11.68
CA ASP A 81 -1.42 12.19 10.88
C ASP A 81 -1.53 12.64 9.43
N ASN A 82 -1.52 13.95 9.17
CA ASN A 82 -1.53 14.47 7.81
C ASN A 82 -0.28 14.03 7.03
N GLU A 83 0.90 14.01 7.66
CA GLU A 83 2.13 13.56 7.03
C GLU A 83 2.04 12.06 6.67
N LEU A 84 1.53 11.21 7.57
CA LEU A 84 1.33 9.79 7.27
C LEU A 84 0.37 9.59 6.10
N ASN A 85 -0.74 10.33 6.07
CA ASN A 85 -1.71 10.26 4.98
C ASN A 85 -1.13 10.76 3.64
N ASP A 86 -0.36 11.86 3.67
CA ASP A 86 0.31 12.39 2.47
C ASP A 86 1.30 11.38 1.90
N LYS A 87 2.05 10.67 2.77
CA LYS A 87 2.96 9.59 2.34
C LYS A 87 2.20 8.42 1.73
N MET A 88 1.09 7.99 2.33
CA MET A 88 0.24 6.93 1.78
C MET A 88 -0.24 7.26 0.36
N VAL A 89 -0.72 8.49 0.14
CA VAL A 89 -1.18 8.95 -1.18
C VAL A 89 -0.02 9.03 -2.18
N ALA A 90 1.10 9.63 -1.78
CA ALA A 90 2.26 9.78 -2.64
C ALA A 90 2.83 8.42 -3.09
N MET A 91 2.98 7.48 -2.14
CA MET A 91 3.51 6.16 -2.43
C MET A 91 2.52 5.28 -3.20
N LEU A 92 1.21 5.47 -3.02
CA LEU A 92 0.22 4.80 -3.86
C LEU A 92 0.37 5.23 -5.32
N ARG A 93 0.51 6.53 -5.59
CA ARG A 93 0.75 7.03 -6.95
C ARG A 93 2.02 6.44 -7.56
N GLN A 94 3.10 6.35 -6.77
CA GLN A 94 4.35 5.73 -7.20
C GLN A 94 4.16 4.23 -7.51
N ALA A 95 3.46 3.50 -6.64
CA ALA A 95 3.19 2.07 -6.82
C ALA A 95 2.34 1.81 -8.08
N THR A 96 1.27 2.58 -8.29
CA THR A 96 0.43 2.48 -9.48
C THR A 96 1.21 2.81 -10.75
N ALA A 97 2.03 3.88 -10.74
CA ALA A 97 2.86 4.24 -11.89
C ALA A 97 3.87 3.13 -12.24
N ALA A 98 4.49 2.52 -11.23
CA ALA A 98 5.43 1.42 -11.43
C ALA A 98 4.75 0.15 -12.00
N LEU A 99 3.52 -0.15 -11.59
CA LEU A 99 2.78 -1.31 -12.11
C LEU A 99 2.27 -1.11 -13.53
N ASN A 100 1.93 0.12 -13.91
CA ASN A 100 1.49 0.44 -15.28
C ASN A 100 2.65 0.52 -16.29
N ALA A 101 3.89 0.63 -15.80
CA ALA A 101 5.10 0.70 -16.62
C ALA A 101 5.79 -0.67 -16.84
N ALA A 102 5.31 -1.73 -16.16
CA ALA A 102 5.82 -3.09 -16.25
C ALA A 102 5.03 -3.91 -17.29
#